data_AF-A0A4Q9WEF4-F1
#
_entry.id   AF-A0A4Q9WEF4-F1
#
_cell.length_a   1.000
_cell.length_b   1.000
_cell.length_c   1.000
_cell.angle_alpha   90.00
_cell.angle_beta   90.00
_cell.angle_gamma   90.00
#
_symmetry.space_group_name_H-M   'P 1'
#
loop_
_entity.id
_entity.type
_entity.pdbx_description
1 polymer ?
#
loop_
_entity_poly.entity_id
_entity_poly.type
_entity_poly.pdbx_seq_one_letter_code
_entity_poly.pdbx_strand_id
1 'polypeptide(L)'
;MEVVIMLCESKIIRMNPKYRIIKYNNDYFMVDTISHWITFLFPMINWFVPKRYAKLSEEEYNNLDIVKPVKNSGASIGAGLAILISALLRNYVNIFNIQIQKSVAVLSCVIGFLGVFIFFLYINKKVTLDIYKRNKTHSKIILIPTFKNFGFTIFFYILFGGFSWMTFYGLVIENLYNIFIFIAWIGIISGFFFSICLRLWIKKYISF
;
A
#
# COMPACT_ATOMS: atom_id res chain seq x y z
N MET A 1 -23.77 3.78 20.50
CA MET A 1 -22.59 4.40 19.87
C MET A 1 -23.12 5.08 18.62
N GLU A 2 -23.40 6.39 18.67
CA GLU A 2 -23.84 7.13 17.48
C GLU A 2 -22.70 7.12 16.46
N VAL A 3 -22.94 6.45 15.33
CA VAL A 3 -22.03 6.48 14.19
C VAL A 3 -22.37 7.74 13.41
N VAL A 4 -21.74 8.86 13.76
CA VAL A 4 -21.86 10.10 13.00
C VAL A 4 -21.07 9.93 11.70
N ILE A 5 -21.79 9.81 10.58
CA ILE A 5 -21.19 9.76 9.24
C ILE A 5 -21.05 11.20 8.76
N MET A 6 -19.83 11.74 8.79
CA MET A 6 -19.55 13.11 8.35
C MET A 6 -18.31 13.15 7.46
N LEU A 7 -18.32 14.05 6.48
CA LEU A 7 -17.23 14.27 5.54
C LEU A 7 -16.16 15.14 6.23
N CYS A 8 -14.97 14.61 6.47
CA CYS A 8 -13.91 15.29 7.23
C CYS A 8 -12.67 15.54 6.36
N GLU A 9 -12.01 16.69 6.42
CA GLU A 9 -10.79 16.90 5.64
C GLU A 9 -9.65 15.95 6.08
N SER A 10 -9.01 15.25 5.14
CA SER A 10 -7.78 14.46 5.44
C SER A 10 -6.54 15.04 4.80
N LYS A 11 -5.45 15.10 5.57
CA LYS A 11 -4.12 15.56 5.15
C LYS A 11 -3.10 14.44 5.24
N ILE A 12 -2.11 14.49 4.35
CA ILE A 12 -1.03 13.50 4.22
C ILE A 12 0.24 14.07 4.85
N ILE A 13 0.92 13.24 5.62
CA ILE A 13 2.23 13.56 6.20
C ILE A 13 3.31 13.14 5.21
N ARG A 14 4.30 14.00 4.99
CA ARG A 14 5.38 13.75 4.04
C ARG A 14 6.12 12.49 4.42
N MET A 15 6.33 11.62 3.43
CA MET A 15 7.07 10.36 3.59
C MET A 15 6.52 9.39 4.64
N ASN A 16 5.30 9.61 5.15
CA ASN A 16 4.67 8.72 6.10
C ASN A 16 3.32 8.23 5.56
N PRO A 17 3.30 7.07 4.89
CA PRO A 17 2.06 6.52 4.38
C PRO A 17 1.14 6.07 5.53
N LYS A 18 1.68 5.58 6.65
CA LYS A 18 0.92 4.94 7.73
C LYS A 18 -0.14 5.86 8.37
N TYR A 19 0.20 7.11 8.60
CA TYR A 19 -0.67 8.05 9.31
C TYR A 19 -1.36 9.05 8.39
N ARG A 20 -2.61 9.36 8.74
CA ARG A 20 -3.33 10.51 8.17
C ARG A 20 -3.81 11.44 9.27
N ILE A 21 -3.82 12.73 8.97
CA ILE A 21 -4.44 13.73 9.83
C ILE A 21 -5.86 13.95 9.34
N ILE A 22 -6.82 13.87 10.24
CA ILE A 22 -8.23 14.20 10.00
C ILE A 22 -8.54 15.46 10.79
N LYS A 23 -8.97 16.51 10.09
CA LYS A 23 -9.47 17.72 10.72
C LYS A 23 -10.98 17.59 10.90
N TYR A 24 -11.44 17.77 12.12
CA TYR A 24 -12.87 17.80 12.43
C TYR A 24 -13.15 18.92 13.43
N ASN A 25 -14.07 19.81 13.06
CA ASN A 25 -14.25 21.11 13.70
C ASN A 25 -12.91 21.87 13.77
N ASN A 26 -12.35 22.03 14.98
CA ASN A 26 -11.06 22.67 15.24
C ASN A 26 -10.00 21.70 15.80
N ASP A 27 -10.32 20.41 15.92
CA ASP A 27 -9.41 19.39 16.42
C ASP A 27 -8.71 18.64 15.28
N TYR A 28 -7.46 18.23 15.55
CA TYR A 28 -6.65 17.43 14.64
C TYR A 28 -6.48 16.02 15.19
N PHE A 29 -6.88 15.03 14.40
CA PHE A 29 -6.81 13.61 14.76
C PHE A 29 -5.83 12.88 13.85
N MET A 30 -4.77 12.31 14.44
CA MET A 30 -3.86 11.43 13.72
C MET A 30 -4.36 9.98 13.79
N VAL A 31 -4.59 9.38 12.64
CA VAL A 31 -5.17 8.03 12.52
C VAL A 31 -4.20 7.09 11.84
N ASP A 32 -4.00 5.93 12.44
CA ASP A 32 -3.25 4.84 11.84
C ASP A 32 -4.11 4.13 10.78
N THR A 33 -3.81 4.41 9.52
CA THR A 33 -4.54 3.83 8.39
C THR A 33 -4.18 2.37 8.17
N ILE A 34 -3.07 1.88 8.74
CA ILE A 34 -2.56 0.51 8.57
C ILE A 34 -2.41 -0.14 9.96
N SER A 35 -3.50 -0.07 10.73
CA SER A 35 -3.52 -0.44 12.14
C SER A 35 -3.36 -1.95 12.40
N HIS A 36 -3.66 -2.79 11.42
CA HIS A 36 -3.54 -4.24 11.51
C HIS A 36 -2.76 -4.79 10.33
N TRP A 37 -1.96 -5.84 10.57
CA TRP A 37 -1.18 -6.49 9.53
C TRP A 37 -2.05 -7.10 8.43
N ILE A 38 -3.27 -7.54 8.75
CA ILE A 38 -4.18 -8.13 7.75
C ILE A 38 -4.66 -7.10 6.71
N THR A 39 -4.61 -5.80 7.06
CA THR A 39 -4.90 -4.70 6.13
C THR A 39 -3.92 -4.67 4.95
N PHE A 40 -2.72 -5.24 5.08
CA PHE A 40 -1.77 -5.40 3.98
C PHE A 40 -2.22 -6.42 2.93
N LEU A 41 -3.00 -7.41 3.32
CA LEU A 41 -3.52 -8.42 2.39
C LEU A 41 -4.91 -8.04 1.90
N PHE A 42 -5.70 -7.41 2.76
CA PHE A 42 -7.08 -7.03 2.48
C PHE A 42 -7.32 -5.59 2.94
N PRO A 43 -6.96 -4.59 2.13
CA PRO A 43 -7.08 -3.17 2.49
C PRO A 43 -8.53 -2.73 2.76
N MET A 44 -9.52 -3.51 2.32
CA MET A 44 -10.95 -3.23 2.47
C MET A 44 -11.42 -3.47 3.91
N ILE A 45 -10.77 -4.39 4.64
CA ILE A 45 -11.06 -4.65 6.06
C ILE A 45 -10.96 -3.35 6.88
N ASN A 46 -10.08 -2.44 6.43
CA ASN A 46 -9.86 -1.15 7.05
C ASN A 46 -11.10 -0.25 7.14
N TRP A 47 -12.11 -0.48 6.30
CA TRP A 47 -13.35 0.30 6.25
C TRP A 47 -14.34 -0.09 7.35
N PHE A 48 -14.20 -1.30 7.88
CA PHE A 48 -15.12 -1.87 8.85
C PHE A 48 -14.50 -2.02 10.24
N VAL A 49 -13.16 -1.97 10.34
CA VAL A 49 -12.45 -2.13 11.62
C VAL A 49 -12.27 -0.78 12.32
N PRO A 50 -12.82 -0.61 13.54
CA PRO A 50 -12.61 0.60 14.33
C PRO A 50 -11.15 0.76 14.76
N LYS A 51 -10.60 1.95 14.55
CA LYS A 51 -9.19 2.29 14.77
C LYS A 51 -9.04 3.28 15.91
N ARG A 52 -7.98 3.12 16.70
CA ARG A 52 -7.59 4.17 17.65
C ARG A 52 -6.97 5.34 16.89
N TYR A 53 -7.14 6.53 17.46
CA TYR A 53 -6.55 7.76 16.95
C TYR A 53 -5.76 8.46 18.05
N ALA A 54 -4.86 9.35 17.67
CA ALA A 54 -4.19 10.27 18.58
C ALA A 54 -4.73 11.69 18.36
N LYS A 55 -5.04 12.40 19.45
CA LYS A 55 -5.43 13.82 19.37
C LYS A 55 -4.15 14.67 19.36
N LEU A 56 -4.04 15.60 18.42
CA LEU A 56 -2.89 16.50 18.31
C LEU A 56 -3.26 17.89 18.82
N SER A 57 -2.32 18.55 19.49
CA SER A 57 -2.39 20.00 19.68
C SER A 57 -2.09 20.74 18.38
N GLU A 58 -2.42 22.02 18.32
CA GLU A 58 -2.12 22.86 17.16
C GLU A 58 -0.61 22.99 16.91
N GLU A 59 0.19 23.08 17.98
CA GLU A 59 1.66 23.09 17.89
C GLU A 59 2.20 21.78 17.31
N GLU A 60 1.72 20.63 17.80
CA GLU A 60 2.13 19.32 17.28
C GLU A 60 1.76 19.17 15.81
N TYR A 61 0.56 19.64 15.42
CA TYR A 61 0.12 19.65 14.04
C TYR A 61 1.00 20.56 13.15
N ASN A 62 1.38 21.74 13.61
CA ASN A 62 2.22 22.68 12.85
C ASN A 62 3.66 22.19 12.71
N ASN A 63 4.16 21.43 13.68
CA ASN A 63 5.46 20.77 13.63
C ASN A 63 5.46 19.54 12.71
N LEU A 64 4.29 19.04 12.29
CA LEU A 64 4.22 17.97 11.30
C LEU A 64 4.50 18.50 9.90
N ASP A 65 5.29 17.71 9.21
CA ASP A 65 5.71 17.97 7.86
C ASP A 65 4.61 17.60 6.85
N ILE A 66 3.62 18.48 6.72
CA ILE A 66 2.44 18.25 5.90
C ILE A 66 2.74 18.61 4.45
N VAL A 67 2.45 17.69 3.54
CA VAL A 67 2.71 17.89 2.12
C VAL A 67 1.77 18.96 1.55
N LYS A 68 2.33 20.12 1.17
CA LYS A 68 1.60 21.12 0.38
C LYS A 68 1.34 20.60 -1.05
N PRO A 69 0.21 20.96 -1.68
CA PRO A 69 -0.17 20.45 -2.99
C PRO A 69 0.66 20.98 -4.16
N VAL A 70 1.85 20.43 -4.40
CA VAL A 70 2.58 20.51 -5.69
C VAL A 70 2.03 19.51 -6.71
N LYS A 71 1.77 19.97 -7.95
CA LYS A 71 1.37 19.17 -9.12
C LYS A 71 2.61 18.48 -9.69
N ASN A 72 2.73 17.16 -9.56
CA ASN A 72 3.83 16.42 -10.19
C ASN A 72 3.30 15.46 -11.26
N SER A 73 3.91 15.50 -12.44
CA SER A 73 3.48 14.85 -13.69
C SER A 73 4.31 13.60 -14.06
N GLY A 74 5.13 13.08 -13.15
CA GLY A 74 6.13 12.05 -13.44
C GLY A 74 5.62 10.62 -13.70
N ALA A 75 4.30 10.37 -13.67
CA ALA A 75 3.73 9.03 -13.87
C ALA A 75 4.03 8.43 -15.26
N SER A 76 4.25 9.27 -16.28
CA SER A 76 4.57 8.84 -17.64
C SER A 76 6.00 8.32 -17.81
N ILE A 77 6.95 8.75 -16.98
CA ILE A 77 8.37 8.35 -17.09
C ILE A 77 8.55 6.88 -16.71
N GLY A 78 7.84 6.41 -15.68
CA GLY A 78 7.92 5.02 -15.23
C GLY A 78 7.40 4.01 -16.26
N ALA A 79 6.33 4.36 -16.99
CA ALA A 79 5.78 3.51 -18.03
C ALA A 79 6.73 3.37 -19.24
N GLY A 80 7.34 4.46 -19.68
CA GLY A 80 8.32 4.44 -20.77
C GLY A 80 9.59 3.63 -20.44
N LEU A 81 10.09 3.76 -19.21
CA LEU A 81 11.26 3.01 -18.76
C LEU A 81 11.00 1.50 -18.71
N ALA A 82 9.81 1.09 -18.27
CA ALA A 82 9.43 -0.31 -18.21
C ALA A 82 9.40 -0.95 -19.62
N ILE A 83 8.84 -0.26 -20.61
CA ILE A 83 8.80 -0.74 -22.00
C ILE A 83 10.21 -0.91 -22.57
N LEU A 84 11.11 0.05 -22.34
CA LEU A 84 12.50 -0.02 -22.80
C LEU A 84 13.26 -1.18 -22.15
N ILE A 85 13.13 -1.35 -20.83
CA ILE A 85 13.75 -2.47 -20.10
C ILE A 85 13.21 -3.81 -20.61
N SER A 86 11.90 -3.93 -20.83
CA SER A 86 11.29 -5.13 -21.40
C SER A 86 11.80 -5.45 -22.81
N ALA A 87 11.97 -4.44 -23.66
CA ALA A 87 12.50 -4.62 -25.02
C ALA A 87 13.95 -5.14 -25.00
N LEU A 88 14.79 -4.61 -24.11
CA LEU A 88 16.18 -5.03 -23.96
C LEU A 88 16.32 -6.45 -23.38
N LEU A 89 15.48 -6.80 -22.41
CA LEU A 89 15.54 -8.11 -21.75
C LEU A 89 14.93 -9.24 -22.60
N ARG A 90 14.13 -8.93 -23.62
CA ARG A 90 13.42 -9.91 -24.46
C ARG A 90 14.32 -11.01 -25.01
N ASN A 91 15.54 -10.66 -25.44
CA ASN A 91 16.48 -11.61 -26.04
C ASN A 91 17.12 -12.55 -25.01
N TYR A 92 17.08 -12.19 -23.73
CA TYR A 92 17.70 -12.98 -22.66
C TYR A 92 16.70 -13.91 -21.96
N VAL A 93 15.39 -13.74 -22.17
CA VAL A 93 14.34 -14.50 -21.47
C VAL A 93 14.54 -16.01 -21.56
N ASN A 94 14.90 -16.53 -22.74
CA ASN A 94 15.05 -17.97 -22.97
C ASN A 94 16.26 -18.58 -22.25
N ILE A 95 17.30 -17.79 -21.97
CA ILE A 95 18.52 -18.24 -21.29
C ILE A 95 18.24 -18.55 -19.81
N PHE A 96 17.24 -17.88 -19.22
CA PHE A 96 16.88 -18.01 -17.80
C PHE A 96 15.64 -18.90 -17.56
N ASN A 97 15.23 -19.66 -18.59
CA ASN A 97 14.24 -20.70 -18.43
C ASN A 97 14.90 -21.93 -17.81
N ILE A 98 14.50 -22.31 -16.60
CA ILE A 98 15.14 -23.40 -15.86
C ILE A 98 14.08 -24.45 -15.58
N GLN A 99 14.41 -25.70 -15.89
CA GLN A 99 13.57 -26.83 -15.51
C GLN A 99 13.73 -27.09 -14.02
N ILE A 100 12.88 -26.47 -13.21
CA ILE A 100 12.84 -26.64 -11.76
C ILE A 100 11.68 -27.57 -11.38
N GLN A 101 11.90 -28.44 -10.38
CA GLN A 101 10.82 -29.24 -9.81
C GLN A 101 9.74 -28.34 -9.21
N LYS A 102 8.46 -28.67 -9.46
CA LYS A 102 7.32 -27.90 -8.96
C LYS A 102 7.39 -27.57 -7.47
N SER A 103 7.85 -28.52 -6.64
CA SER A 103 8.03 -28.32 -5.20
C SER A 103 9.00 -27.19 -4.87
N VAL A 104 10.12 -27.10 -5.59
CA VAL A 104 11.13 -26.06 -5.42
C VAL A 104 10.60 -24.70 -5.90
N ALA A 105 9.84 -24.68 -7.01
CA ALA A 105 9.19 -23.47 -7.51
C ALA A 105 8.14 -22.90 -6.54
N VAL A 106 7.33 -23.79 -5.92
CA VAL A 106 6.38 -23.40 -4.87
C VAL A 106 7.13 -22.84 -3.67
N LEU A 107 8.19 -23.51 -3.22
CA LEU A 107 8.96 -23.09 -2.05
C LEU A 107 9.61 -21.73 -2.27
N SER A 108 10.17 -21.46 -3.45
CA SER A 108 10.76 -20.16 -3.78
C SER A 108 9.71 -19.04 -3.81
N CYS A 109 8.51 -19.31 -4.34
CA CYS A 109 7.39 -18.37 -4.29
C CYS A 109 6.97 -18.08 -2.84
N VAL A 110 6.81 -19.09 -1.99
CA VAL A 110 6.45 -18.90 -0.57
C VAL A 110 7.51 -18.07 0.16
N ILE A 111 8.79 -18.39 0.00
CA ILE A 111 9.89 -17.63 0.60
C ILE A 111 9.89 -16.19 0.10
N GLY A 112 9.71 -15.97 -1.20
CA GLY A 112 9.65 -14.66 -1.82
C GLY A 112 8.50 -13.79 -1.28
N PHE A 113 7.30 -14.36 -1.21
CA PHE A 113 6.14 -13.69 -0.63
C PHE A 113 6.36 -13.33 0.85
N LEU A 114 6.85 -14.29 1.66
CA LEU A 114 7.14 -14.04 3.07
C LEU A 114 8.22 -12.98 3.25
N GLY A 115 9.26 -12.98 2.42
CA GLY A 115 10.31 -11.95 2.44
C GLY A 115 9.76 -10.55 2.21
N VAL A 116 8.94 -10.37 1.16
CA VAL A 116 8.28 -9.08 0.89
C VAL A 116 7.33 -8.71 2.04
N PHE A 117 6.54 -9.65 2.52
CA PHE A 117 5.58 -9.39 3.60
C PHE A 117 6.28 -8.95 4.90
N ILE A 118 7.34 -9.66 5.33
CA ILE A 118 8.15 -9.31 6.51
C ILE A 118 8.82 -7.94 6.31
N PHE A 119 9.37 -7.68 5.13
CA PHE A 119 9.94 -6.37 4.81
C PHE A 119 8.91 -5.25 4.98
N PHE A 120 7.67 -5.45 4.53
CA PHE A 120 6.60 -4.49 4.72
C PHE A 120 6.21 -4.29 6.18
N LEU A 121 6.15 -5.36 6.98
CA LEU A 121 5.93 -5.25 8.43
C LEU A 121 7.04 -4.44 9.10
N TYR A 122 8.29 -4.66 8.68
CA TYR A 122 9.45 -3.91 9.17
C TYR A 122 9.34 -2.42 8.83
N ILE A 123 9.05 -2.07 7.57
CA ILE A 123 8.85 -0.68 7.15
C ILE A 123 7.70 -0.04 7.95
N ASN A 124 6.56 -0.72 8.10
CA ASN A 124 5.42 -0.22 8.86
C ASN A 124 5.72 0.03 10.34
N LYS A 125 6.61 -0.78 10.94
CA LYS A 125 7.11 -0.55 12.29
C LYS A 125 8.01 0.68 12.32
N LYS A 126 8.93 0.81 11.37
CA LYS A 126 9.90 1.91 11.29
C LYS A 126 9.27 3.29 11.05
N VAL A 127 8.19 3.37 10.27
CA VAL A 127 7.48 4.64 10.01
C VAL A 127 6.49 5.05 11.12
N THR A 128 6.47 4.32 12.24
CA THR A 128 5.64 4.67 13.41
C THR A 128 6.15 5.96 14.05
N LEU A 129 5.27 6.95 14.23
CA LEU A 129 5.63 8.23 14.85
C LEU A 129 5.48 8.15 16.37
N ASP A 130 6.43 8.74 17.11
CA ASP A 130 6.37 8.71 18.57
C ASP A 130 5.26 9.61 19.13
N ILE A 131 4.93 10.72 18.44
CA ILE A 131 3.77 11.58 18.76
C ILE A 131 2.48 10.75 18.77
N TYR A 132 2.32 9.82 17.82
CA TYR A 132 1.16 8.92 17.79
C TYR A 132 1.11 8.01 19.01
N LYS A 133 2.24 7.46 19.45
CA LYS A 133 2.28 6.58 20.64
C LYS A 133 1.94 7.36 21.91
N ARG A 134 2.49 8.57 22.05
CA ARG A 134 2.31 9.43 23.22
C ARG A 134 0.86 9.87 23.38
N ASN A 135 0.22 10.31 22.30
CA ASN A 135 -1.11 10.92 22.35
C ASN A 135 -2.24 9.95 22.01
N LYS A 136 -1.94 8.64 21.99
CA LYS A 136 -2.89 7.59 21.58
C LYS A 136 -4.07 7.54 22.54
N THR A 137 -5.28 7.69 22.00
CA THR A 137 -6.52 7.63 22.79
C THR A 137 -7.05 6.19 22.88
N HIS A 138 -7.92 5.95 23.87
CA HIS A 138 -8.68 4.70 23.99
C HIS A 138 -9.90 4.63 23.06
N SER A 139 -10.39 5.81 22.64
CA SER A 139 -11.50 5.96 21.71
C SER A 139 -11.19 5.40 20.34
N LYS A 140 -12.23 4.98 19.62
CA LYS A 140 -12.12 4.38 18.29
C LYS A 140 -12.95 5.16 17.27
N ILE A 141 -12.47 5.19 16.03
CA ILE A 141 -13.13 5.78 14.87
C ILE A 141 -13.11 4.79 13.71
N ILE A 142 -14.14 4.84 12.87
CA ILE A 142 -14.21 4.07 11.63
C ILE A 142 -14.01 5.04 10.48
N LEU A 143 -13.16 4.67 9.52
CA LEU A 143 -12.89 5.47 8.32
C LEU A 143 -13.60 4.85 7.13
N ILE A 144 -14.73 5.43 6.76
CA ILE A 144 -15.48 5.01 5.57
C ILE A 144 -14.88 5.71 4.34
N PRO A 145 -14.52 4.96 3.29
CA PRO A 145 -13.99 5.55 2.07
C PRO A 145 -15.10 6.23 1.26
N THR A 146 -14.76 7.25 0.49
CA THR A 146 -15.64 7.78 -0.55
C THR A 146 -15.82 6.77 -1.69
N PHE A 147 -16.89 6.90 -2.45
CA PHE A 147 -17.17 6.02 -3.60
C PHE A 147 -16.00 5.97 -4.61
N LYS A 148 -15.38 7.13 -4.88
CA LYS A 148 -14.20 7.22 -5.75
C LYS A 148 -13.01 6.43 -5.20
N ASN A 149 -12.73 6.59 -3.91
CA ASN A 149 -11.63 5.86 -3.27
C ASN A 149 -11.92 4.36 -3.19
N PHE A 150 -13.17 3.98 -2.89
CA PHE A 150 -13.63 2.60 -2.88
C PHE A 150 -13.33 1.91 -4.21
N GLY A 151 -13.81 2.47 -5.32
CA GLY A 151 -13.58 1.95 -6.67
C GLY A 151 -12.09 1.88 -7.02
N PHE A 152 -11.32 2.92 -6.68
CA PHE A 152 -9.87 2.94 -6.90
C PHE A 152 -9.16 1.78 -6.19
N THR A 153 -9.49 1.47 -4.94
CA THR A 153 -8.91 0.30 -4.25
C THR A 153 -9.23 -0.99 -4.95
N ILE A 154 -10.49 -1.18 -5.34
CA ILE A 154 -10.94 -2.45 -5.89
C ILE A 154 -10.21 -2.65 -7.22
N PHE A 155 -10.12 -1.60 -8.03
CA PHE A 155 -9.35 -1.61 -9.26
C PHE A 155 -7.89 -2.02 -9.02
N PHE A 156 -7.16 -1.35 -8.12
CA PHE A 156 -5.76 -1.67 -7.85
C PHE A 156 -5.54 -3.04 -7.20
N TYR A 157 -6.48 -3.46 -6.35
CA TYR A 157 -6.48 -4.78 -5.72
C TYR A 157 -6.65 -5.89 -6.77
N ILE A 158 -7.60 -5.74 -7.68
CA ILE A 158 -7.82 -6.68 -8.78
C ILE A 158 -6.64 -6.64 -9.75
N LEU A 159 -6.12 -5.46 -10.08
CA LEU A 159 -5.00 -5.29 -10.99
C LEU A 159 -3.75 -6.00 -10.44
N PHE A 160 -3.20 -5.55 -9.32
CA PHE A 160 -1.95 -6.10 -8.79
C PHE A 160 -2.14 -7.49 -8.16
N GLY A 161 -3.26 -7.71 -7.45
CA GLY A 161 -3.56 -9.00 -6.84
C GLY A 161 -3.87 -10.08 -7.88
N GLY A 162 -4.68 -9.75 -8.89
CA GLY A 162 -5.00 -10.64 -9.99
C GLY A 162 -3.78 -10.96 -10.86
N PHE A 163 -2.98 -9.95 -11.24
CA PHE A 163 -1.73 -10.20 -11.98
C PHE A 163 -0.73 -11.03 -11.17
N SER A 164 -0.62 -10.80 -9.86
CA SER A 164 0.22 -11.61 -8.96
C SER A 164 -0.24 -13.07 -8.94
N TRP A 165 -1.55 -13.32 -8.83
CA TRP A 165 -2.10 -14.67 -8.86
C TRP A 165 -1.86 -15.36 -10.21
N MET A 166 -2.11 -14.66 -11.32
CA MET A 166 -1.90 -15.18 -12.67
C MET A 166 -0.44 -15.56 -12.93
N THR A 167 0.50 -14.71 -12.49
CA THR A 167 1.94 -14.97 -12.64
C THR A 167 2.42 -16.08 -11.71
N PHE A 168 1.91 -16.17 -10.48
CA PHE A 168 2.13 -17.33 -9.60
C PHE A 168 1.65 -18.64 -10.23
N TYR A 169 0.42 -18.62 -10.78
CA TYR A 169 -0.16 -19.77 -11.48
C TYR A 169 0.72 -20.21 -12.66
N GLY A 170 1.22 -19.27 -13.48
CA GLY A 170 2.15 -19.58 -14.56
C GLY A 170 3.46 -20.19 -14.08
N LEU A 171 4.05 -19.66 -13.01
CA LEU A 171 5.31 -20.16 -12.43
C LEU A 171 5.19 -21.58 -11.87
N VAL A 172 4.07 -21.89 -11.21
CA VAL A 172 3.91 -23.10 -10.39
C VAL A 172 3.08 -24.20 -11.06
N ILE A 173 2.00 -23.84 -11.73
CA ILE A 173 1.04 -24.82 -12.29
C ILE A 173 1.41 -25.14 -13.73
N GLU A 174 1.65 -24.13 -14.55
CA GLU A 174 2.05 -24.28 -15.96
C GLU A 174 3.55 -24.58 -16.13
N ASN A 175 4.30 -24.66 -15.02
CA ASN A 175 5.75 -24.90 -14.99
C ASN A 175 6.57 -23.95 -15.89
N LEU A 176 6.10 -22.70 -16.06
CA LEU A 176 6.80 -21.66 -16.80
C LEU A 176 7.89 -21.00 -15.93
N TYR A 177 8.66 -21.82 -15.22
CA TYR A 177 9.60 -21.33 -14.24
C TYR A 177 10.77 -20.61 -14.94
N ASN A 178 10.74 -19.30 -14.83
CA ASN A 178 11.76 -18.41 -15.39
C ASN A 178 12.17 -17.40 -14.32
N ILE A 179 13.46 -17.21 -14.13
CA ILE A 179 13.98 -16.29 -13.10
C ILE A 179 13.45 -14.86 -13.32
N PHE A 180 13.31 -14.38 -14.56
CA PHE A 180 12.75 -13.05 -14.82
C PHE A 180 11.28 -12.95 -14.43
N ILE A 181 10.49 -13.98 -14.71
CA ILE A 181 9.07 -14.01 -14.32
C ILE A 181 8.96 -14.06 -12.80
N PHE A 182 9.83 -14.80 -12.12
CA PHE A 182 9.89 -14.82 -10.66
C PHE A 182 10.25 -13.45 -10.08
N ILE A 183 11.27 -12.77 -10.61
CA ILE A 183 11.63 -11.40 -10.18
C ILE A 183 10.48 -10.43 -10.44
N ALA A 184 9.83 -10.52 -11.60
CA ALA A 184 8.67 -9.72 -11.94
C ALA A 184 7.52 -9.97 -10.95
N TRP A 185 7.27 -11.22 -10.58
CA TRP A 185 6.28 -11.60 -9.58
C TRP A 185 6.56 -10.97 -8.21
N ILE A 186 7.81 -11.00 -7.74
CA ILE A 186 8.23 -10.30 -6.51
C ILE A 186 7.99 -8.79 -6.63
N GLY A 187 8.26 -8.20 -7.79
CA GLY A 187 7.98 -6.80 -8.09
C GLY A 187 6.48 -6.48 -8.05
N ILE A 188 5.63 -7.32 -8.63
CA ILE A 188 4.16 -7.18 -8.62
C ILE A 188 3.63 -7.28 -7.19
N ILE A 189 4.09 -8.24 -6.38
CA ILE A 189 3.71 -8.37 -4.97
C ILE A 189 4.15 -7.15 -4.17
N SER A 190 5.38 -6.68 -4.37
CA SER A 190 5.87 -5.47 -3.72
C SER A 190 5.02 -4.27 -4.13
N GLY A 191 4.67 -4.16 -5.41
CA GLY A 191 3.76 -3.16 -5.96
C GLY A 191 2.34 -3.26 -5.37
N PHE A 192 1.83 -4.46 -5.13
CA PHE A 192 0.56 -4.69 -4.45
C PHE A 192 0.58 -4.11 -3.03
N PHE A 193 1.54 -4.51 -2.21
CA PHE A 193 1.68 -3.99 -0.84
C PHE A 193 1.96 -2.49 -0.82
N PHE A 194 2.77 -1.98 -1.76
CA PHE A 194 3.01 -0.55 -1.89
C PHE A 194 1.77 0.18 -2.34
N SER A 195 0.95 -0.33 -3.26
CA SER A 195 -0.27 0.33 -3.75
C SER A 195 -1.29 0.56 -2.63
N ILE A 196 -1.35 -0.37 -1.68
CA ILE A 196 -2.14 -0.26 -0.45
C ILE A 196 -1.66 0.93 0.39
N CYS A 197 -0.34 1.15 0.45
CA CYS A 197 0.28 2.33 1.05
C CYS A 197 0.23 3.59 0.15
N LEU A 198 0.27 3.45 -1.18
CA LEU A 198 0.37 4.54 -2.18
C LEU A 198 -0.99 5.23 -2.38
N ARG A 199 -2.06 4.54 -2.00
CA ARG A 199 -3.38 5.10 -1.68
C ARG A 199 -3.29 6.25 -0.66
N LEU A 200 -2.15 6.43 0.02
CA LEU A 200 -1.84 7.47 0.99
C LEU A 200 -0.93 8.58 0.41
N TRP A 201 -0.48 8.44 -0.85
CA TRP A 201 0.43 9.36 -1.54
C TRP A 201 -0.18 10.06 -2.77
N ILE A 202 -1.26 9.53 -3.37
CA ILE A 202 -1.85 10.13 -4.58
C ILE A 202 -2.68 11.37 -4.24
N LYS A 203 -2.20 12.53 -4.69
CA LYS A 203 -2.95 13.80 -4.81
C LYS A 203 -4.01 13.71 -5.90
N LYS A 204 -5.27 13.88 -5.51
CA LYS A 204 -6.20 14.86 -6.09
C LYS A 204 -7.50 14.80 -5.28
N TYR A 205 -7.84 15.91 -4.62
CA TYR A 205 -9.12 16.18 -3.96
C TYR A 205 -9.80 14.95 -3.37
N ILE A 206 -9.49 14.67 -2.12
CA ILE A 206 -10.44 13.98 -1.26
C ILE A 206 -11.16 15.11 -0.54
N SER A 207 -12.20 15.67 -1.18
CA SER A 207 -13.38 15.93 -0.36
C SER A 207 -13.83 14.54 0.05
N PHE A 208 -14.03 14.33 1.34
CA PHE A 208 -14.82 13.18 1.73
C PHE A 208 -16.22 13.39 1.15
#